data_AF-A0A520HRL9-F1
#
_entry.id   AF-A0A520HRL9-F1
#
_cell.length_a   1.000
_cell.length_b   1.000
_cell.length_c   1.000
_cell.angle_alpha   90.00
_cell.angle_beta   90.00
_cell.angle_gamma   90.00
#
_symmetry.space_group_name_H-M   'P 1'
#
loop_
_entity.id
_entity.type
_entity.pdbx_description
1 polymer ?
#
loop_
_entity_poly.entity_id
_entity_poly.type
_entity_poly.pdbx_seq_one_letter_code
_entity_poly.pdbx_strand_id
1 'polypeptide(L)' 'MTHQFDPTSLREYDIRGIVGKALGPADATAIGRGFATRIRAAGGTRVAVGYD' A
#
# COMPACT_ATOMS: atom_id res chain seq x y z
N MET A 1 11.92 -10.43 -4.57
CA MET A 1 11.39 -10.93 -3.28
C MET A 1 10.02 -10.32 -3.04
N THR A 2 9.09 -11.09 -2.50
CA THR A 2 7.75 -10.59 -2.14
C THR A 2 7.83 -9.79 -0.85
N HIS A 3 7.28 -8.57 -0.83
CA HIS A 3 7.20 -7.75 0.39
C HIS A 3 6.28 -8.44 1.40
N GLN A 4 6.70 -8.52 2.66
CA GLN A 4 5.90 -9.11 3.73
C GLN A 4 5.37 -7.99 4.64
N PHE A 5 4.05 -7.87 4.72
CA PHE A 5 3.39 -6.95 5.64
C PHE A 5 3.16 -7.65 6.99
N ASP A 6 3.06 -6.87 8.06
CA ASP A 6 2.42 -7.34 9.28
C ASP A 6 0.96 -7.76 8.93
N PRO A 7 0.53 -8.99 9.24
CA PRO A 7 -0.81 -9.46 8.87
C PRO A 7 -1.94 -8.59 9.43
N THR A 8 -1.71 -7.90 10.55
CA THR A 8 -2.70 -7.01 11.18
C THR A 8 -2.87 -5.68 10.44
N SER A 9 -1.91 -5.33 9.57
CA SER A 9 -1.96 -4.11 8.76
C SER A 9 -2.95 -4.22 7.61
N LEU A 10 -3.17 -5.42 7.06
CA LEU A 10 -4.09 -5.67 5.95
C LEU A 10 -5.48 -6.03 6.48
N ARG A 11 -6.39 -5.06 6.51
CA ARG A 11 -7.74 -5.22 7.04
C ARG A 11 -8.72 -5.49 5.91
N GLU A 12 -9.96 -5.82 6.28
CA GLU A 12 -11.04 -6.13 5.32
C GLU A 12 -11.31 -4.98 4.35
N TYR A 13 -11.24 -3.73 4.83
CA TYR A 13 -11.65 -2.54 4.06
C TYR A 13 -10.50 -1.59 3.71
N ASP A 14 -9.40 -1.61 4.46
CA ASP A 14 -8.28 -0.69 4.30
C ASP A 14 -6.96 -1.25 4.84
N ILE A 15 -5.91 -0.44 4.79
CA ILE A 15 -4.59 -0.77 5.34
C ILE A 15 -4.29 0.21 6.47
N ARG A 16 -4.05 -0.31 7.68
CA ARG A 16 -3.77 0.51 8.87
C ARG A 16 -2.85 -0.19 9.84
N GLY A 17 -1.90 0.56 10.40
CA GLY A 17 -1.00 0.07 11.42
C GLY A 17 -0.33 1.21 12.17
N ILE A 18 0.40 0.87 13.23
CA ILE A 18 1.18 1.83 13.99
C ILE A 18 2.50 2.09 13.25
N VAL A 19 2.79 3.35 12.96
CA VAL A 19 4.04 3.76 12.29
C VAL A 19 5.25 3.33 13.11
N GLY A 20 6.24 2.74 12.45
CA GLY A 20 7.45 2.20 13.08
C GLY A 20 7.27 0.85 13.78
N LYS A 21 6.05 0.28 13.76
CA LYS A 21 5.78 -1.07 14.26
C LYS A 21 5.23 -1.98 13.17
N ALA A 22 4.06 -1.64 12.65
CA ALA A 22 3.32 -2.45 11.66
C ALA A 22 3.24 -1.78 10.28
N LEU A 23 3.61 -0.50 10.18
CA LEU A 23 3.79 0.23 8.93
C LEU A 23 5.07 1.07 8.95
N GLY A 24 5.81 1.02 7.85
CA GLY A 24 6.96 1.86 7.58
C GLY A 24 7.10 2.25 6.10
N PRO A 25 8.19 2.94 5.73
CA PRO A 25 8.39 3.43 4.36
C PRO A 25 8.42 2.33 3.29
N ALA A 26 8.95 1.15 3.63
CA ALA A 26 8.96 0.00 2.73
C ALA A 26 7.53 -0.51 2.45
N ASP A 27 6.66 -0.54 3.46
CA ASP A 27 5.25 -0.90 3.31
C ASP A 27 4.53 0.08 2.41
N ALA A 28 4.70 1.38 2.64
CA ALA A 28 4.11 2.43 1.79
C ALA A 28 4.52 2.27 0.31
N THR A 29 5.80 1.97 0.07
CA THR A 29 6.32 1.70 -1.28
C THR A 29 5.68 0.46 -1.90
N ALA A 30 5.57 -0.64 -1.14
CA ALA A 30 4.96 -1.87 -1.60
C ALA A 30 3.45 -1.71 -1.90
N ILE A 31 2.73 -0.98 -1.05
CA ILE A 31 1.31 -0.64 -1.24
C ILE A 31 1.12 0.18 -2.51
N GLY A 32 1.89 1.27 -2.66
CA GLY A 32 1.81 2.13 -3.83
C GLY A 32 2.10 1.38 -5.12
N ARG A 33 3.15 0.54 -5.13
CA ARG A 33 3.48 -0.31 -6.29
C ARG A 33 2.37 -1.30 -6.60
N GLY A 34 1.83 -2.01 -5.61
CA GLY A 34 0.76 -2.97 -5.80
C GLY A 34 -0.53 -2.34 -6.32
N PHE A 35 -0.92 -1.19 -5.76
CA PHE A 35 -2.07 -0.42 -6.24
C PHE A 35 -1.85 0.06 -7.68
N ALA A 36 -0.70 0.67 -7.96
CA ALA A 36 -0.37 1.17 -9.29
C ALA A 36 -0.31 0.05 -10.35
N THR A 37 0.15 -1.16 -10.00
CA THR A 37 0.10 -2.31 -10.90
C THR A 37 -1.33 -2.61 -11.36
N ARG A 38 -2.31 -2.58 -10.46
CA ARG A 38 -3.73 -2.77 -10.85
C ARG A 38 -4.25 -1.62 -11.71
N ILE A 39 -3.92 -0.37 -11.36
CA ILE A 39 -4.31 0.80 -12.16
C ILE A 39 -3.75 0.72 -13.57
N ARG A 40 -2.46 0.37 -13.72
CA ARG A 40 -1.80 0.20 -15.02
C ARG A 40 -2.45 -0.91 -15.85
N ALA A 41 -2.82 -2.03 -15.22
CA ALA A 41 -3.53 -3.12 -15.89
C ALA A 41 -4.91 -2.69 -16.40
N ALA A 42 -5.57 -1.75 -15.71
CA ALA A 42 -6.82 -1.14 -16.14
C ALA A 42 -6.64 0.05 -17.12
N GLY A 43 -5.43 0.31 -17.61
CA GLY A 43 -5.14 1.40 -18.55
C GLY A 43 -4.99 2.79 -17.92
N GLY A 44 -5.10 2.91 -16.60
CA GLY A 44 -4.86 4.16 -15.89
C GLY A 44 -3.37 4.52 -15.82
N THR A 45 -3.05 5.81 -15.82
CA THR A 45 -1.65 6.32 -15.83
C THR A 45 -1.34 7.28 -14.69
N ARG A 46 -2.33 7.67 -13.90
CA ARG A 46 -2.22 8.70 -12.85
C ARG A 46 -3.05 8.28 -11.64
N VAL A 47 -2.58 8.64 -10.45
CA VAL A 47 -3.24 8.41 -9.17
C VAL A 47 -3.14 9.70 -8.35
N ALA A 48 -4.25 10.18 -7.84
CA ALA A 48 -4.26 11.30 -6.89
C ALA A 48 -3.91 10.79 -5.49
N VAL A 49 -3.17 11.58 -4.72
CA VAL A 49 -2.78 11.28 -3.34
C VAL A 49 -3.28 12.39 -2.42
N GLY A 50 -3.60 12.03 -1.18
CA GLY A 50 -4.01 12.95 -0.12
C GLY A 50 -3.55 12.43 1.24
N TYR A 51 -3.41 13.33 2.20
CA TYR A 51 -3.03 13.04 3.58
C TYR A 51 -3.77 14.01 4.50
N ASP A 52 -4.00 13.58 5.74
CA ASP A 52 -4.56 14.36 6.86
C ASP A 52 -3.49 14.78 7.88
#